data_AF-A0AAW8ARF4-F1
#
_entry.id   AF-A0AAW8ARF4-F1
#
_cell.length_a   1.000
_cell.length_b   1.000
_cell.length_c   1.000
_cell.angle_alpha   90.00
_cell.angle_beta   90.00
_cell.angle_gamma   90.00
#
_symmetry.space_group_name_H-M   'P 1'
#
loop_
_entity.id
_entity.type
_entity.pdbx_description
1 polymer ?
#
loop_
_entity_poly.entity_id
_entity_poly.type
_entity_poly.pdbx_seq_one_letter_code
_entity_poly.pdbx_strand_id
1 'polypeptide(L)'
;NGLVCGQSLGEVRVPQKGNVVEKVIEGAYEVLGVFDRVEEKRDAMQSLELPAPARHALANAALKYRFGEEHQPVTVSQLLTPRRRED
;
A
#
# COMPACT_ATOMS: atom_id res chain seq x y z
N ASN A 1 4.09 -8.13 -7.10
CA ASN A 1 3.56 -7.68 -8.41
C ASN A 1 3.36 -6.16 -8.51
N GLY A 2 3.64 -5.36 -7.46
CA GLY A 2 3.51 -3.89 -7.51
C GLY A 2 2.07 -3.37 -7.42
N LEU A 3 1.10 -4.24 -7.11
CA LEU A 3 -0.32 -3.90 -7.04
C LEU A 3 -0.82 -3.59 -5.63
N VAL A 4 0.06 -3.62 -4.62
CA VAL A 4 -0.32 -3.33 -3.23
C VAL A 4 -0.33 -1.81 -3.04
N CYS A 5 -1.53 -1.21 -3.04
CA CYS A 5 -1.74 0.19 -2.66
C CYS A 5 -2.17 0.25 -1.19
N GLY A 6 -1.37 0.91 -0.35
CA GLY A 6 -1.74 1.18 1.03
C GLY A 6 -2.86 2.21 1.07
N GLN A 7 -4.09 1.77 1.36
CA GLN A 7 -5.16 2.66 1.78
C GLN A 7 -5.01 2.86 3.29
N SER A 8 -4.92 4.11 3.76
CA SER A 8 -5.01 4.41 5.20
C SER A 8 -6.42 4.06 5.67
N LEU A 9 -6.57 2.90 6.30
CA LEU A 9 -7.83 2.44 6.89
C LEU A 9 -7.67 2.44 8.41
N GLY A 10 -8.48 3.23 9.11
CA GLY A 10 -8.54 3.21 10.59
C GLY A 10 -7.70 4.26 11.33
N GLU A 11 -7.68 5.53 10.88
CA GLU A 11 -7.11 6.61 11.72
C GLU A 11 -8.05 6.94 12.89
N VAL A 12 -7.74 6.42 14.09
CA VAL A 12 -8.49 6.73 15.31
C VAL A 12 -7.82 7.90 16.05
N ARG A 13 -8.55 9.01 16.22
CA ARG A 13 -8.08 10.17 16.99
C ARG A 13 -8.77 10.23 18.35
N VAL A 14 -8.00 10.06 19.41
CA VAL A 14 -8.51 10.16 20.79
C VAL A 14 -8.20 11.54 21.38
N PRO A 15 -9.21 12.31 21.83
CA PRO A 15 -8.98 13.57 22.53
C PRO A 15 -8.35 13.35 23.91
N GLN A 16 -7.41 14.21 24.32
CA GLN A 16 -6.68 14.11 25.60
C GLN A 16 -7.51 14.50 26.86
N LYS A 17 -8.79 14.87 26.69
CA LYS A 17 -9.71 15.23 27.78
C LYS A 17 -10.98 14.36 27.73
N GLY A 18 -11.44 13.87 28.89
CA GLY A 18 -12.63 13.03 29.04
C GLY A 18 -12.30 11.59 29.47
N ASN A 19 -13.21 10.64 29.22
CA ASN A 19 -12.96 9.20 29.45
C ASN A 19 -11.99 8.65 28.39
N VAL A 20 -10.70 8.89 28.59
CA VAL A 20 -9.63 8.50 27.65
C VAL A 20 -9.49 6.99 27.58
N VAL A 21 -9.62 6.29 28.71
CA VAL A 21 -9.38 4.83 28.79
C VAL A 21 -10.38 4.06 27.94
N GLU A 22 -11.67 4.35 28.08
CA GLU A 22 -12.73 3.66 27.33
C GLU A 22 -12.60 3.90 25.81
N LYS A 23 -12.32 5.15 25.41
CA LYS A 23 -12.14 5.52 23.99
C LYS A 23 -10.89 4.90 23.35
N VAL A 24 -9.83 4.69 24.11
CA VAL A 24 -8.61 4.00 23.63
C VAL A 24 -8.90 2.52 23.43
N ILE A 25 -9.62 1.90 24.38
CA ILE A 25 -9.98 0.48 24.29
C ILE A 25 -10.90 0.25 23.08
N GLU A 26 -11.94 1.07 22.91
CA GLU A 26 -12.85 0.99 21.77
C GLU A 26 -12.12 1.21 20.43
N GLY A 27 -11.26 2.22 20.35
CA GLY A 27 -10.42 2.47 19.18
C GLY A 27 -9.48 1.31 18.84
N ALA A 28 -8.94 0.61 19.83
CA ALA A 28 -8.10 -0.56 19.61
C ALA A 28 -8.89 -1.73 19.00
N TYR A 29 -10.12 -1.98 19.47
CA TYR A 29 -11.00 -3.01 18.89
C TYR A 29 -11.43 -2.68 17.46
N GLU A 30 -11.70 -1.40 17.16
CA GLU A 30 -12.03 -0.96 15.81
C GLU A 30 -10.87 -1.19 14.84
N VAL A 31 -9.64 -0.86 15.25
CA VAL A 31 -8.44 -1.09 14.44
C VAL A 31 -8.18 -2.59 14.24
N LEU A 32 -8.39 -3.43 15.26
CA LEU A 32 -8.26 -4.89 15.14
C LEU A 32 -9.19 -5.47 14.07
N GLY A 33 -10.43 -5.02 13.98
CA GLY A 33 -11.38 -5.46 12.94
C GLY A 33 -11.04 -4.97 11.52
N VAL A 34 -10.15 -3.98 11.38
CA VAL A 34 -9.69 -3.48 10.08
C VAL A 34 -8.52 -4.29 9.52
N PHE A 35 -7.71 -4.92 10.38
CA PHE A 35 -6.55 -5.71 9.95
C PHE A 35 -6.93 -6.87 9.03
N ASP A 36 -7.96 -7.64 9.37
CA ASP A 36 -8.43 -8.77 8.54
C ASP A 36 -8.79 -8.30 7.12
N ARG A 37 -9.46 -7.15 7.00
CA ARG A 37 -9.83 -6.56 5.71
C ARG A 37 -8.63 -6.09 4.90
N VAL A 38 -7.58 -5.60 5.57
CA VAL A 38 -6.33 -5.20 4.93
C VAL A 38 -5.58 -6.42 4.42
N GLU A 39 -5.53 -7.49 5.21
CA GLU A 39 -4.92 -8.76 4.83
C GLU A 39 -5.65 -9.40 3.63
N GLU A 40 -6.98 -9.50 3.65
CA GLU A 40 -7.76 -9.99 2.52
C GLU A 40 -7.52 -9.19 1.24
N LYS A 41 -7.51 -7.85 1.34
CA LYS A 41 -7.23 -6.98 0.19
C LYS A 41 -5.81 -7.15 -0.31
N ARG A 42 -4.82 -7.28 0.59
CA ARG A 42 -3.42 -7.55 0.23
C ARG A 42 -3.33 -8.87 -0.53
N ASP A 43 -3.96 -9.92 -0.04
CA ASP A 43 -3.89 -11.26 -0.64
C ASP A 43 -4.61 -11.32 -1.98
N ALA A 44 -5.76 -10.66 -2.12
CA ALA A 44 -6.45 -10.48 -3.40
C ALA A 44 -5.58 -9.71 -4.41
N MET A 45 -4.91 -8.64 -3.99
CA MET A 45 -4.02 -7.88 -4.87
C MET A 45 -2.74 -8.65 -5.20
N GLN A 46 -2.21 -9.46 -4.28
CA GLN A 46 -0.99 -10.25 -4.46
C GLN A 46 -1.21 -11.47 -5.36
N SER A 47 -2.37 -12.13 -5.24
CA SER A 47 -2.74 -13.29 -6.06
C SER A 47 -2.96 -12.94 -7.54
N LEU A 48 -3.17 -11.66 -7.86
CA LEU A 48 -3.29 -11.22 -9.25
C LEU A 48 -1.91 -11.20 -9.92
N GLU A 49 -1.60 -12.25 -10.68
CA GLU A 49 -0.36 -12.34 -11.45
C GLU A 49 -0.47 -11.60 -12.79
N LEU A 50 0.25 -10.48 -12.92
CA LEU A 50 0.34 -9.78 -14.19
C LEU A 50 1.34 -10.46 -15.14
N PRO A 51 0.94 -10.76 -16.39
CA PRO A 51 1.87 -11.26 -17.40
C PRO A 51 2.96 -10.21 -17.68
N ALA A 52 4.13 -10.66 -18.13
CA ALA A 52 5.29 -9.82 -18.39
C ALA A 52 4.99 -8.51 -19.16
N PRO A 53 4.23 -8.50 -20.28
CA PRO A 53 3.90 -7.26 -20.99
C PRO A 53 3.05 -6.29 -20.16
N ALA A 54 2.05 -6.79 -19.42
CA ALA A 54 1.20 -5.96 -18.57
C ALA A 54 1.98 -5.31 -17.42
N ARG A 55 2.94 -6.06 -16.85
CA ARG A 55 3.82 -5.56 -15.79
C ARG A 55 4.72 -4.41 -16.27
N HIS A 56 5.26 -4.54 -17.48
CA HIS A 56 6.05 -3.48 -18.11
C HIS A 56 5.19 -2.27 -18.47
N ALA A 57 3.97 -2.47 -18.97
CA ALA A 57 3.05 -1.38 -19.26
C ALA A 57 2.68 -0.59 -17.99
N LEU A 58 2.38 -1.29 -16.90
CA LEU A 58 2.08 -0.69 -15.60
C LEU A 58 3.28 0.10 -15.06
N ALA A 59 4.48 -0.49 -15.09
CA ALA A 59 5.69 0.18 -14.62
C ALA A 59 6.03 1.43 -15.45
N ASN A 60 5.85 1.38 -16.77
CA ASN A 60 5.97 2.56 -17.65
C ASN A 60 4.97 3.66 -17.28
N ALA A 61 3.70 3.30 -17.11
CA ALA A 61 2.65 4.26 -16.75
C ALA A 61 2.92 4.92 -15.39
N ALA A 62 3.32 4.13 -14.39
CA ALA A 62 3.66 4.63 -13.05
C ALA A 62 4.87 5.58 -13.09
N LEU A 63 5.87 5.26 -13.91
CA LEU A 63 7.09 6.03 -14.05
C LEU A 63 6.82 7.39 -14.72
N LYS A 64 6.02 7.40 -15.80
CA LYS A 64 5.52 8.64 -16.42
C LYS A 64 4.65 9.46 -15.48
N TYR A 65 3.77 8.83 -14.72
CA TYR A 65 2.90 9.52 -13.76
C TYR A 65 3.72 10.25 -12.68
N ARG A 66 4.79 9.63 -12.18
CA ARG A 66 5.61 10.19 -11.10
C ARG A 66 6.62 11.24 -11.55
N PHE A 67 7.27 11.04 -12.70
CA PHE A 67 8.42 11.84 -13.14
C PHE A 67 8.17 12.63 -14.44
N GLY A 68 7.00 12.47 -15.07
CA GLY A 68 6.72 13.05 -16.38
C GLY A 68 7.46 12.31 -17.51
N GLU A 69 7.46 12.92 -18.71
CA GLU A 69 8.06 12.33 -19.92
C GLU A 69 9.49 12.81 -20.20
N GLU A 70 9.93 13.92 -19.59
CA GLU A 70 11.19 14.57 -19.93
C GLU A 70 12.41 13.92 -19.27
N HIS A 71 12.41 13.76 -17.95
CA HIS A 71 13.53 13.20 -17.21
C HIS A 71 13.08 12.18 -16.18
N GLN A 72 13.59 10.95 -16.34
CA GLN A 72 13.21 9.81 -15.51
C GLN A 72 14.47 9.25 -14.84
N PRO A 73 14.63 9.40 -13.51
CA PRO A 73 15.86 9.02 -12.80
C PRO A 73 16.00 7.50 -12.60
N VAL A 74 14.99 6.72 -13.00
CA VAL A 74 14.94 5.28 -12.88
C VAL A 74 14.36 4.68 -14.15
N THR A 75 14.78 3.47 -14.48
CA THR A 75 14.26 2.70 -15.62
C THR A 75 13.11 1.78 -15.21
N VAL A 76 12.33 1.34 -16.19
CA VAL A 76 11.22 0.39 -16.01
C VAL A 76 11.72 -0.92 -15.39
N SER A 77 12.86 -1.44 -15.84
CA SER A 77 13.46 -2.66 -15.30
C SER A 77 13.87 -2.49 -13.83
N GLN A 78 14.40 -1.33 -13.45
CA GLN A 78 14.73 -1.00 -12.06
C GLN A 78 13.50 -0.88 -11.14
N LEU A 79 12.33 -0.51 -11.67
CA LEU A 79 11.06 -0.52 -10.93
C LEU A 79 10.50 -1.93 -10.74
N LEU A 80 10.73 -2.82 -11.71
CA LEU A 80 10.26 -4.20 -11.65
C LEU A 80 11.13 -5.09 -10.75
N THR A 81 12.37 -4.71 -10.51
CA THR A 81 13.26 -5.41 -9.58
C THR A 81 12.92 -5.06 -8.13
N PRO A 82 12.60 -6.04 -7.27
CA PRO A 82 12.42 -5.80 -5.84
C PRO A 82 13.68 -5.16 -5.24
N ARG A 83 13.52 -4.05 -4.51
CA ARG A 83 14.64 -3.34 -3.86
C ARG A 83 14.86 -3.71 -2.38
N ARG A 84 14.14 -4.71 -1.85
CA ARG A 84 14.41 -5.20 -0.49
C ARG A 84 15.76 -5.92 -0.47
N ARG A 85 16.73 -5.36 0.25
CA ARG A 85 18.05 -5.97 0.50
C ARG A 85 18.07 -6.89 1.72
N GLU A 86 17.06 -6.83 2.58
CA GLU A 86 16.95 -7.66 3.78
C GLU A 86 15.47 -8.00 4.01
N ASP A 87 15.12 -9.24 3.68
CA ASP A 87 14.21 -10.14 4.41
C ASP A 87 14.86 -11.53 4.34
#